data_AF-A0A286UB51-F1
#
_entry.id   AF-A0A286UB51-F1
#
_cell.length_a   1.000
_cell.length_b   1.000
_cell.length_c   1.000
_cell.angle_alpha   90.00
_cell.angle_beta   90.00
_cell.angle_gamma   90.00
#
_symmetry.space_group_name_H-M   'P 1'
#
loop_
_entity.id
_entity.type
_entity.pdbx_description
1 polymer ?
#
loop_
_entity_poly.entity_id
_entity_poly.type
_entity_poly.pdbx_seq_one_letter_code
_entity_poly.pdbx_strand_id
1 'polypeptide(L)'
;MAKDCRRRNRKYRDINWDIRSDTHNCLNFPGDERSSYIIASDVLRVTDMFEKPSFYVNGAEASDIVQGDPGDCWFLSAMAAIATKPERL
;
A
#
# COMPACT_ATOMS: atom_id res chain seq x y z
N MET A 1 16.85 -3.21 8.83
CA MET A 1 16.07 -1.96 8.65
C MET A 1 15.33 -1.52 9.93
N ALA A 2 14.29 -2.24 10.37
CA ALA A 2 13.42 -1.80 11.47
C ALA A 2 14.14 -1.55 12.82
N LYS A 3 15.13 -2.39 13.17
CA LYS A 3 15.95 -2.23 14.38
C LYS A 3 16.69 -0.89 14.41
N ASP A 4 17.26 -0.46 13.28
CA ASP A 4 17.99 0.81 13.18
C ASP A 4 17.04 2.01 13.22
N CYS A 5 15.86 1.91 12.57
CA CYS A 5 14.82 2.94 12.65
C CYS A 5 14.36 3.17 14.11
N ARG A 6 14.10 2.10 14.86
CA ARG A 6 13.75 2.18 16.29
C ARG A 6 14.89 2.81 17.12
N ARG A 7 16.13 2.39 16.89
CA ARG A 7 17.31 2.94 17.59
C ARG A 7 17.46 4.45 17.39
N ARG A 8 17.07 4.98 16.22
CA ARG A 8 17.18 6.40 15.87
C ARG A 8 15.88 7.19 16.06
N ASN A 9 14.85 6.60 16.70
CA ASN A 9 13.53 7.20 16.88
C ASN A 9 12.95 7.80 15.58
N ARG A 10 13.01 7.05 14.48
CA ARG A 10 12.47 7.50 13.19
C ARG A 10 11.63 6.41 12.52
N LYS A 11 10.62 6.84 11.76
CA LYS A 11 9.85 5.95 10.87
C LYS A 11 10.68 5.65 9.61
N TYR A 12 10.54 4.43 9.06
CA TYR A 12 11.21 4.05 7.81
C TYR A 12 10.74 4.91 6.63
N ARG A 13 11.63 5.14 5.66
CA ARG A 13 11.35 5.79 4.38
C ARG A 13 12.15 5.03 3.33
N ASP A 14 11.44 4.52 2.32
CA ASP A 14 12.09 3.83 1.22
C ASP A 14 12.60 4.86 0.21
N ILE A 15 13.93 4.88 0.00
CA ILE A 15 14.55 5.82 -0.94
C ILE A 15 14.38 5.38 -2.39
N ASN A 16 14.10 4.09 -2.63
CA ASN A 16 13.90 3.55 -3.97
C ASN A 16 12.42 3.61 -4.38
N TRP A 17 11.52 3.90 -3.43
CA TRP A 17 10.08 4.01 -3.65
C TRP A 17 9.48 5.12 -2.78
N ASP A 18 9.82 6.37 -3.10
CA ASP A 18 9.51 7.55 -2.29
C ASP A 18 8.36 8.34 -2.89
N ILE A 19 7.13 7.87 -2.70
CA ILE A 19 5.90 8.45 -3.28
C ILE A 19 5.75 9.95 -2.94
N ARG A 20 6.30 10.39 -1.81
CA ARG A 20 6.25 11.81 -1.39
C ARG A 20 7.19 12.71 -2.20
N SER A 21 8.31 12.17 -2.68
CA SER A 21 9.30 12.92 -3.46
C SER A 21 9.20 12.65 -4.96
N ASP A 22 8.70 11.50 -5.37
CA ASP A 22 8.48 11.12 -6.77
C ASP A 22 7.08 10.49 -6.95
N THR A 23 6.05 11.31 -6.77
CA THR A 23 4.66 10.85 -6.88
C THR A 23 4.35 10.32 -8.28
N HIS A 24 4.89 10.95 -9.33
CA HIS A 24 4.56 10.57 -10.70
C HIS A 24 5.04 9.16 -11.03
N ASN A 25 6.32 8.85 -10.81
CA ASN A 25 6.88 7.55 -11.19
C ASN A 25 6.55 6.44 -10.19
N CYS A 26 6.34 6.76 -8.91
CA CYS A 26 6.01 5.77 -7.89
C CYS A 26 4.50 5.48 -7.76
N LEU A 27 3.62 6.32 -8.32
CA LEU A 27 2.17 6.08 -8.27
C LEU A 27 1.60 5.63 -9.61
N ASN A 28 2.20 6.05 -10.72
CA ASN A 28 1.68 5.78 -12.06
C ASN A 28 2.56 4.76 -12.79
N PHE A 29 1.95 4.02 -13.70
CA PHE A 29 2.68 3.07 -14.52
C PHE A 29 3.55 3.82 -15.55
N PRO A 30 4.88 3.64 -15.55
CA PRO A 30 5.74 4.34 -16.49
C PRO A 30 5.41 3.91 -17.93
N GLY A 31 5.09 4.88 -18.80
CA GLY A 31 4.88 4.63 -20.23
C GLY A 31 3.45 4.27 -20.65
N ASP A 32 2.46 4.33 -19.75
CA ASP A 32 1.05 4.25 -20.14
C ASP A 32 0.47 5.64 -20.41
N GLU A 33 0.65 6.12 -21.65
CA GLU A 33 0.08 7.38 -22.15
C GLU A 33 -1.46 7.37 -22.24
N ARG A 34 -2.10 6.20 -22.07
CA ARG A 34 -3.56 6.04 -22.18
C ARG A 34 -4.27 6.11 -20.83
N SER A 35 -3.53 5.96 -19.73
CA SER A 35 -4.10 6.04 -18.38
C SER A 35 -4.17 7.49 -17.92
N SER A 36 -5.31 7.89 -17.35
CA SER A 36 -5.38 9.13 -16.60
C SER A 36 -4.45 9.03 -15.40
N TYR A 37 -3.52 9.97 -15.24
CA TYR A 37 -2.64 10.00 -14.08
C TYR A 37 -3.45 10.07 -12.78
N ILE A 38 -3.09 9.23 -11.81
CA ILE A 38 -3.64 9.33 -10.46
C ILE A 38 -3.10 10.61 -9.84
N ILE A 39 -4.01 11.51 -9.49
CA ILE A 39 -3.68 12.76 -8.78
C ILE A 39 -3.95 12.53 -7.30
N ALA A 40 -2.91 12.11 -6.57
CA ALA A 40 -2.98 12.02 -5.11
C ALA A 40 -2.86 13.41 -4.47
N SER A 41 -3.69 13.67 -3.45
CA SER A 41 -3.63 14.94 -2.71
C SER A 41 -2.47 14.99 -1.70
N ASP A 42 -2.18 13.87 -1.03
CA ASP A 42 -1.08 13.76 -0.06
C ASP A 42 -0.66 12.29 0.14
N VAL A 43 0.47 12.07 0.81
CA VAL A 43 1.00 10.75 1.19
C VAL A 43 1.10 10.67 2.72
N LEU A 44 0.20 9.90 3.33
CA LEU A 44 0.12 9.71 4.78
C LEU A 44 0.52 8.29 5.17
N ARG A 45 1.01 8.10 6.40
CA ARG A 45 1.15 6.76 6.97
C ARG A 45 -0.16 6.37 7.65
N VAL A 46 -0.39 5.06 7.80
CA VAL A 46 -1.57 4.54 8.51
C VAL A 46 -1.69 5.13 9.93
N THR A 47 -0.57 5.30 10.64
CA THR A 47 -0.52 5.93 11.97
C THR A 47 -0.76 7.44 11.99
N ASP A 48 -0.70 8.10 10.83
CA ASP A 48 -1.04 9.52 10.69
C ASP A 48 -2.56 9.69 10.40
N MET A 49 -3.25 8.61 9.98
CA MET A 49 -4.69 8.60 9.66
C MET A 49 -5.57 8.00 10.77
N PHE A 50 -5.07 6.99 11.49
CA PHE A 50 -5.83 6.24 12.48
C PHE A 50 -5.11 6.23 13.83
N GLU A 51 -5.87 6.37 14.92
CA GLU A 51 -5.32 6.36 16.29
C GLU A 51 -4.79 4.99 16.72
N LYS A 52 -5.52 3.92 16.36
CA LYS A 52 -5.22 2.54 16.76
C LYS A 52 -5.22 1.62 15.53
N PRO A 53 -4.23 1.75 14.64
CA PRO A 53 -4.17 0.92 13.44
C PRO A 53 -3.78 -0.52 13.79
N SER A 54 -4.44 -1.47 13.14
CA SER A 54 -4.18 -2.91 13.24
C SER A 54 -3.76 -3.44 11.88
N PHE A 55 -2.80 -4.36 11.85
CA PHE A 55 -2.39 -5.01 10.59
C PHE A 55 -3.45 -6.02 10.10
N TYR A 56 -4.06 -6.74 11.03
CA TYR A 56 -5.11 -7.73 10.78
C TYR A 56 -6.16 -7.65 11.88
N VAL A 57 -7.42 -7.83 11.53
CA VAL A 57 -8.54 -7.95 12.48
C VAL A 57 -9.22 -9.26 12.17
N ASN A 58 -9.15 -10.22 13.11
CA ASN A 58 -9.67 -11.59 12.93
C ASN A 58 -8.97 -12.44 11.85
N GLY A 59 -7.85 -11.99 11.30
CA GLY A 59 -7.09 -12.69 10.26
C GLY A 59 -6.93 -11.81 9.02
N ALA A 60 -6.48 -12.42 7.93
CA ALA A 60 -6.47 -11.81 6.61
C ALA A 60 -7.55 -12.49 5.77
N GLU A 61 -8.69 -11.84 5.59
CA GLU A 61 -9.84 -12.39 4.90
C GLU A 61 -10.03 -11.75 3.52
N ALA A 62 -10.69 -12.46 2.60
CA ALA A 62 -11.00 -11.90 1.29
C ALA A 62 -11.89 -10.64 1.39
N SER A 63 -12.70 -10.53 2.44
CA SER A 63 -13.53 -9.37 2.78
C SER A 63 -12.73 -8.12 3.15
N ASP A 64 -11.45 -8.25 3.52
CA ASP A 64 -10.59 -7.10 3.85
C ASP A 64 -10.12 -6.35 2.58
N ILE A 65 -10.35 -6.90 1.39
CA ILE A 65 -9.87 -6.37 0.12
C ILE A 65 -11.00 -5.63 -0.59
N VAL A 66 -10.89 -4.30 -0.61
CA VAL A 66 -11.84 -3.41 -1.27
C VAL A 66 -11.09 -2.57 -2.31
N GLN A 67 -11.59 -2.56 -3.55
CA GLN A 67 -10.96 -1.80 -4.63
C GLN A 67 -11.16 -0.29 -4.44
N GLY A 68 -10.06 0.46 -4.60
CA GLY A 68 -10.08 1.91 -4.63
C GLY A 68 -10.21 2.46 -6.04
N ASP A 69 -9.66 3.65 -6.28
CA ASP A 69 -9.62 4.29 -7.60
C ASP A 69 -8.80 3.54 -8.68
N PRO A 70 -7.64 2.91 -8.39
CA PRO A 70 -6.85 2.31 -9.46
C PRO A 70 -7.57 1.12 -10.13
N GLY A 71 -7.33 0.97 -11.44
CA GLY A 71 -7.86 -0.12 -12.27
C GLY A 71 -7.14 -1.46 -12.08
N ASP A 72 -6.78 -1.82 -10.86
CA ASP A 72 -5.94 -2.97 -10.50
C ASP A 72 -6.75 -4.19 -10.01
N CYS A 73 -8.02 -4.29 -10.41
CA CYS A 73 -8.93 -5.36 -9.98
C CYS A 73 -8.38 -6.78 -10.20
N TRP A 74 -7.55 -6.98 -11.23
CA TRP A 74 -6.88 -8.24 -11.51
C TRP A 74 -5.90 -8.65 -10.39
N PHE A 75 -5.18 -7.68 -9.81
CA PHE A 75 -4.26 -7.90 -8.70
C PHE A 75 -5.03 -8.15 -7.40
N LEU A 76 -6.06 -7.35 -7.13
CA LEU A 76 -6.91 -7.51 -5.95
C LEU A 76 -7.66 -8.85 -5.95
N SER A 77 -8.12 -9.31 -7.12
CA SER A 77 -8.76 -10.62 -7.26
C SER A 77 -7.80 -11.77 -6.95
N ALA A 78 -6.53 -11.65 -7.35
CA ALA A 78 -5.51 -12.63 -7.01
C ALA A 78 -5.22 -12.66 -5.49
N MET A 79 -5.13 -11.49 -4.86
CA MET A 79 -4.97 -11.36 -3.41
C MET A 79 -6.15 -11.97 -2.65
N ALA A 80 -7.39 -11.72 -3.09
CA ALA A 80 -8.60 -12.30 -2.50
C ALA A 80 -8.60 -13.84 -2.63
N ALA A 81 -8.18 -14.38 -3.77
CA ALA A 81 -8.03 -15.82 -3.94
C ALA A 81 -6.99 -16.42 -2.97
N ILE A 82 -5.87 -15.74 -2.75
CA ILE A 82 -4.85 -16.15 -1.77
C ILE A 82 -5.41 -16.11 -0.34
N ALA A 83 -6.20 -15.09 0.00
CA ALA A 83 -6.81 -14.96 1.33
C ALA A 83 -7.76 -16.13 1.69
N THR A 84 -8.30 -16.84 0.70
CA THR A 84 -9.08 -18.08 0.93
C THR A 84 -8.22 -19.31 1.28
N LYS A 85 -6.89 -19.17 1.25
CA LYS A 85 -5.89 -20.21 1.51
C LYS A 85 -4.99 -19.77 2.68
N PRO A 86 -5.50 -19.80 3.92
CA PRO A 86 -4.76 -19.29 5.08
C PRO A 86 -3.43 -19.99 5.33
N GLU A 87 -3.23 -21.20 4.83
CA GLU A 87 -1.94 -21.91 4.86
C GLU A 87 -0.85 -21.30 3.96
N ARG A 88 -1.21 -20.35 3.08
CA ARG A 88 -0.30 -19.65 2.16
C ARG A 88 -0.12 -18.17 2.51
N LEU A 89 -0.74 -17.72 3.60
CA LEU A 89 -0.62 -16.37 4.15
C LEU A 89 0.48 -16.29 5.22
#